data_AF-A0A8K0CJM8-F1
#
_entry.id   AF-A0A8K0CJM8-F1
#
_cell.length_a   1.000
_cell.length_b   1.000
_cell.length_c   1.000
_cell.angle_alpha   90.00
_cell.angle_beta   90.00
_cell.angle_gamma   90.00
#
_symmetry.space_group_name_H-M   'P 1'
#
loop_
_entity.id
_entity.type
_entity.pdbx_description
1 polymer ?
#
loop_
_entity_poly.entity_id
_entity_poly.type
_entity_poly.pdbx_seq_one_letter_code
_entity_poly.pdbx_strand_id
1 'polypeptide(L)'
;MEGEKNSSIRKFLFKASFNYYNKNPAEKQLWDIVKQNVTLMDINDKEAFDILMDITKVPKICLVDYIIFTWEFLENHPNAQESNFITAKSLLLDAVTADVIPNTPKTFCLNIIEKYFLKFDQLTEFHKTIVFFTVKILIYSTPETDQQEYLKMVFEMLNRYIISSNWKKAEVKKVISCFVQNFCHYFSKKLSSNNCILEKFLGCWNKLLQPHQAFEEYLCLNFTLIFLNLNTAEIAVRLAEFCNNVLGVYGIAVTDMFCASLKNHVLNFLSVDNQDDVNLKEDNLFVLIDNIIKFSNSINCLLVVISLLPREISKSASLKQKYDKVMKELENNSDLRVQLAFCIYLLENVEIQKMIVPSYNGLRNTRESKRRNMLWAMGDYSSKYKR
;
A
#
# COMPACT_ATOMS: atom_id res chain seq x y z
N MET A 1 -21.10 0.18 -47.71
CA MET A 1 -20.58 -1.16 -48.03
C MET A 1 -21.35 -2.16 -47.18
N GLU A 2 -22.02 -3.12 -47.81
CA GLU A 2 -22.63 -4.23 -47.07
C GLU A 2 -21.50 -5.13 -46.56
N GLY A 3 -21.34 -5.24 -45.24
CA GLY A 3 -20.32 -6.09 -44.62
C GLY A 3 -20.68 -7.58 -44.73
N GLU A 4 -19.66 -8.44 -44.77
CA GLU A 4 -19.80 -9.90 -44.65
C GLU A 4 -20.68 -10.25 -43.45
N LYS A 5 -21.59 -11.23 -43.54
CA LYS A 5 -22.55 -11.59 -42.46
C LYS A 5 -22.22 -12.92 -41.78
N ASN A 6 -21.36 -13.74 -42.36
CA ASN A 6 -20.95 -15.02 -41.81
C ASN A 6 -19.98 -14.83 -40.63
N SER A 7 -20.37 -15.31 -39.44
CA SER A 7 -19.59 -15.19 -38.20
C SER A 7 -18.20 -15.84 -38.29
N SER A 8 -18.08 -17.00 -38.94
CA SER A 8 -16.81 -17.69 -39.10
C SER A 8 -15.84 -16.94 -40.03
N ILE A 9 -16.37 -16.30 -41.08
CA ILE A 9 -15.55 -15.47 -41.98
C ILE A 9 -15.13 -14.18 -41.28
N ARG A 10 -16.04 -13.50 -40.57
CA ARG A 10 -15.70 -12.31 -39.76
C ARG A 10 -14.61 -12.60 -38.75
N LYS A 11 -14.70 -13.73 -38.07
CA LYS A 11 -13.70 -14.20 -37.11
C LYS A 11 -12.34 -14.44 -37.75
N PHE A 12 -12.31 -15.10 -38.90
CA PHE A 12 -11.07 -15.29 -39.67
C PHE A 12 -10.47 -13.93 -40.07
N LEU A 13 -11.28 -13.00 -40.56
CA LEU A 13 -10.85 -11.66 -40.96
C LEU A 13 -10.31 -10.85 -39.77
N PHE A 14 -10.98 -10.92 -38.61
CA PHE A 14 -10.50 -10.30 -37.38
C PHE A 14 -9.15 -10.88 -36.95
N LYS A 15 -9.04 -12.21 -36.85
CA LYS A 15 -7.80 -12.88 -36.46
C LYS A 15 -6.65 -12.59 -37.43
N ALA A 16 -6.93 -12.62 -38.74
CA ALA A 16 -5.95 -12.33 -39.77
C ALA A 16 -5.49 -10.86 -39.73
N SER A 17 -6.44 -9.92 -39.64
CA SER A 17 -6.12 -8.48 -39.55
C SER A 17 -5.35 -8.14 -38.28
N PHE A 18 -5.74 -8.70 -37.13
CA PHE A 18 -5.05 -8.49 -35.86
C PHE A 18 -3.62 -9.04 -35.90
N ASN A 19 -3.43 -10.25 -36.42
CA ASN A 19 -2.09 -10.82 -36.60
C ASN A 19 -1.22 -10.02 -37.58
N TYR A 20 -1.82 -9.51 -38.66
CA TYR A 20 -1.10 -8.73 -39.66
C TYR A 20 -0.71 -7.35 -39.13
N TYR A 21 -1.60 -6.71 -38.35
CA TYR A 21 -1.34 -5.48 -37.62
C TYR A 21 -0.18 -5.63 -36.63
N ASN A 22 -0.21 -6.69 -35.80
CA ASN A 22 0.84 -6.93 -34.81
C ASN A 22 2.21 -7.17 -35.45
N LYS A 23 2.25 -7.68 -36.70
CA LYS A 23 3.49 -7.83 -37.48
C LYS A 23 3.96 -6.53 -38.13
N ASN A 24 3.04 -5.61 -38.45
CA ASN A 24 3.33 -4.36 -39.15
C ASN A 24 2.71 -3.14 -38.43
N PRO A 25 3.05 -2.88 -37.15
CA PRO A 25 2.35 -1.88 -36.33
C PRO A 25 2.56 -0.43 -36.79
N ALA A 26 3.51 -0.18 -37.70
CA ALA A 26 3.74 1.14 -38.31
C ALA A 26 2.68 1.50 -39.36
N GLU A 27 1.98 0.52 -39.94
CA GLU A 27 0.96 0.73 -40.96
C GLU A 27 -0.39 1.09 -40.31
N LYS A 28 -0.62 2.38 -40.06
CA LYS A 28 -1.84 2.88 -39.39
C LYS A 28 -3.15 2.38 -40.01
N GLN A 29 -3.20 2.17 -41.32
CA GLN A 29 -4.38 1.67 -42.03
C GLN A 29 -4.79 0.26 -41.57
N LEU A 30 -3.83 -0.57 -41.12
CA LEU A 30 -4.14 -1.90 -40.58
C LEU A 30 -4.91 -1.82 -39.27
N TRP A 31 -4.65 -0.78 -38.46
CA TRP A 31 -5.41 -0.54 -37.25
C TRP A 31 -6.87 -0.19 -37.54
N ASP A 32 -7.13 0.59 -38.60
CA ASP A 32 -8.50 0.91 -39.01
C ASP A 32 -9.26 -0.35 -39.46
N ILE A 33 -8.58 -1.29 -40.12
CA ILE A 33 -9.15 -2.59 -40.48
C ILE A 33 -9.47 -3.42 -39.22
N VAL A 34 -8.58 -3.44 -38.22
CA VAL A 34 -8.84 -4.13 -36.95
C VAL A 34 -10.07 -3.52 -36.26
N LYS A 35 -10.13 -2.19 -36.12
CA LYS A 35 -11.26 -1.49 -35.50
C LYS A 35 -12.59 -1.81 -36.17
N GLN A 36 -12.62 -1.83 -37.51
CA GLN A 36 -13.81 -2.21 -38.28
C GLN A 36 -14.23 -3.66 -38.06
N ASN A 37 -13.27 -4.59 -37.94
CA ASN A 37 -13.60 -5.99 -37.67
C ASN A 37 -14.14 -6.20 -36.24
N VAL A 38 -13.61 -5.45 -35.25
CA VAL A 38 -14.10 -5.51 -33.87
C VAL A 38 -15.54 -4.98 -33.76
N THR A 39 -15.89 -3.88 -34.44
CA THR A 39 -17.26 -3.36 -34.42
C THR A 39 -18.29 -4.28 -35.08
N LEU A 40 -17.83 -5.19 -35.95
CA LEU A 40 -18.65 -6.20 -36.61
C LEU A 40 -18.60 -7.58 -35.91
N MET A 41 -17.85 -7.71 -34.83
CA MET A 41 -17.69 -8.96 -34.07
C MET A 41 -19.02 -9.38 -33.44
N ASP A 42 -19.35 -10.68 -33.51
CA ASP A 42 -20.47 -11.22 -32.73
C ASP A 42 -20.08 -11.19 -31.25
N ILE A 43 -20.95 -10.56 -30.46
CA ILE A 43 -20.79 -10.36 -29.02
C ILE A 43 -20.69 -11.67 -28.23
N ASN A 44 -21.17 -12.78 -28.80
CA ASN A 44 -21.08 -14.12 -28.20
C ASN A 44 -19.88 -14.93 -28.71
N ASP A 45 -19.09 -14.41 -29.65
CA ASP A 45 -17.88 -15.11 -30.14
C ASP A 45 -16.75 -14.97 -29.13
N LYS A 46 -16.74 -15.90 -28.18
CA LYS A 46 -15.75 -15.97 -27.11
C LYS A 46 -14.31 -15.96 -27.63
N GLU A 47 -13.99 -16.66 -28.73
CA GLU A 47 -12.61 -16.69 -29.23
C GLU A 47 -12.19 -15.35 -29.81
N ALA A 48 -13.09 -14.64 -30.49
CA ALA A 48 -12.78 -13.31 -31.00
C ALA A 48 -12.60 -12.31 -29.84
N PHE A 49 -13.43 -12.42 -28.79
CA PHE A 49 -13.22 -11.67 -27.55
C PHE A 49 -11.90 -12.01 -26.88
N ASP A 50 -11.53 -13.29 -26.77
CA ASP A 50 -10.26 -13.75 -26.18
C ASP A 50 -9.05 -13.20 -26.97
N ILE A 51 -9.14 -13.14 -28.30
CA ILE A 51 -8.11 -12.53 -29.15
C ILE A 51 -8.01 -11.01 -28.88
N LEU A 52 -9.14 -10.31 -28.76
CA LEU A 52 -9.17 -8.89 -28.41
C LEU A 52 -8.69 -8.61 -26.97
N MET A 53 -8.73 -9.60 -26.07
CA MET A 53 -8.23 -9.42 -24.71
C MET A 53 -6.76 -9.82 -24.54
N ASP A 54 -6.12 -10.35 -25.58
CA ASP A 54 -4.71 -10.75 -25.54
C ASP A 54 -3.76 -9.56 -25.73
N ILE A 55 -3.74 -8.67 -24.74
CA ILE A 55 -2.91 -7.45 -24.71
C ILE A 55 -1.42 -7.80 -24.84
N THR A 56 -1.01 -8.99 -24.40
CA THR A 56 0.41 -9.42 -24.41
C THR A 56 1.00 -9.54 -25.81
N LYS A 57 0.15 -9.68 -26.83
CA LYS A 57 0.56 -9.75 -28.24
C LYS A 57 0.59 -8.40 -28.95
N VAL A 58 0.15 -7.33 -28.28
CA VAL A 58 0.08 -5.99 -28.87
C VAL A 58 1.45 -5.31 -28.78
N PRO A 59 2.03 -4.86 -29.90
CA PRO A 59 3.28 -4.12 -29.89
C PRO A 59 3.21 -2.83 -29.06
N LYS A 60 4.27 -2.50 -28.32
CA LYS A 60 4.32 -1.31 -27.45
C LYS A 60 3.98 -0.01 -28.16
N ILE A 61 4.40 0.15 -29.41
CA ILE A 61 4.21 1.37 -30.21
C ILE A 61 2.73 1.74 -30.41
N CYS A 62 1.82 0.77 -30.36
CA CYS A 62 0.40 0.97 -30.54
C CYS A 62 -0.44 0.63 -29.30
N LEU A 63 0.20 0.28 -28.20
CA LEU A 63 -0.47 -0.21 -27.00
C LEU A 63 -1.46 0.81 -26.43
N VAL A 64 -1.14 2.11 -26.47
CA VAL A 64 -2.04 3.17 -26.00
C VAL A 64 -3.33 3.23 -26.84
N ASP A 65 -3.20 3.32 -28.16
CA ASP A 65 -4.35 3.38 -29.07
C ASP A 65 -5.23 2.13 -28.93
N TYR A 66 -4.59 0.97 -28.75
CA TYR A 66 -5.26 -0.29 -28.48
C TYR A 66 -6.06 -0.26 -27.18
N ILE A 67 -5.44 0.18 -26.07
CA ILE A 67 -6.08 0.25 -24.75
C ILE A 67 -7.30 1.17 -24.80
N ILE A 68 -7.17 2.36 -25.40
CA ILE A 68 -8.26 3.34 -25.48
C ILE A 68 -9.42 2.79 -26.28
N PHE A 69 -9.15 2.26 -27.48
CA PHE A 69 -10.19 1.70 -28.33
C PHE A 69 -10.91 0.53 -27.66
N THR A 70 -10.15 -0.40 -27.08
CA THR A 70 -10.71 -1.58 -26.42
C THR A 70 -11.52 -1.18 -25.19
N TRP A 71 -11.06 -0.20 -24.43
CA TRP A 71 -11.80 0.37 -23.31
C TRP A 71 -13.14 0.97 -23.75
N GLU A 72 -13.13 1.81 -24.79
CA GLU A 72 -14.35 2.41 -25.35
C GLU A 72 -15.32 1.35 -25.85
N PHE A 73 -14.83 0.30 -26.50
CA PHE A 73 -15.63 -0.85 -26.89
C PHE A 73 -16.30 -1.52 -25.69
N LEU A 74 -15.52 -1.86 -24.65
CA LEU A 74 -16.04 -2.53 -23.45
C LEU A 74 -17.00 -1.63 -22.64
N GLU A 75 -16.81 -0.32 -22.67
CA GLU A 75 -17.61 0.62 -21.90
C GLU A 75 -18.97 0.92 -22.54
N ASN A 76 -19.01 0.98 -23.87
CA ASN A 76 -20.24 1.22 -24.62
C ASN A 76 -21.02 -0.07 -24.94
N HIS A 77 -20.48 -1.23 -24.53
CA HIS A 77 -21.12 -2.52 -24.76
C HIS A 77 -22.38 -2.70 -23.88
N PRO A 78 -23.47 -3.34 -24.39
CA PRO A 78 -24.66 -3.63 -23.58
C PRO A 78 -24.36 -4.41 -22.29
N ASN A 79 -23.35 -5.28 -22.35
CA ASN A 79 -22.90 -6.12 -21.23
C ASN A 79 -21.77 -5.50 -20.39
N ALA A 80 -21.56 -4.18 -20.46
CA ALA A 80 -20.45 -3.48 -19.80
C ALA A 80 -20.32 -3.71 -18.28
N GLN A 81 -21.39 -4.18 -17.63
CA GLN A 81 -21.48 -4.47 -16.19
C GLN A 81 -21.34 -5.97 -15.86
N GLU A 82 -21.21 -6.85 -16.86
CA GLU A 82 -20.99 -8.28 -16.62
C GLU A 82 -19.56 -8.55 -16.12
N SER A 83 -19.38 -9.58 -15.29
CA SER A 83 -18.09 -9.92 -14.65
C SER A 83 -16.95 -10.11 -15.66
N ASN A 84 -17.22 -10.71 -16.83
CA ASN A 84 -16.22 -10.90 -17.88
C ASN A 84 -15.70 -9.55 -18.44
N PHE A 85 -16.60 -8.58 -18.63
CA PHE A 85 -16.26 -7.23 -19.10
C PHE A 85 -15.53 -6.43 -18.04
N ILE A 86 -15.91 -6.58 -16.76
CA ILE A 86 -15.20 -5.96 -15.64
C ILE A 86 -13.77 -6.50 -15.56
N THR A 87 -13.58 -7.81 -15.68
CA THR A 87 -12.27 -8.46 -15.69
C THR A 87 -11.41 -7.94 -16.85
N ALA A 88 -11.99 -7.85 -18.05
CA ALA A 88 -11.34 -7.28 -19.22
C ALA A 88 -10.89 -5.82 -19.01
N LYS A 89 -11.77 -4.98 -18.43
CA LYS A 89 -11.42 -3.60 -18.05
C LYS A 89 -10.27 -3.56 -17.06
N SER A 90 -10.26 -4.46 -16.07
CA SER A 90 -9.14 -4.57 -15.13
C SER A 90 -7.82 -4.87 -15.83
N LEU A 91 -7.81 -5.86 -16.73
CA LEU A 91 -6.60 -6.23 -17.49
C LEU A 91 -6.06 -5.08 -18.33
N LEU A 92 -6.93 -4.28 -18.96
CA LEU A 92 -6.52 -3.09 -19.73
C LEU A 92 -5.85 -2.03 -18.85
N LEU A 93 -6.40 -1.75 -17.67
CA LEU A 93 -5.83 -0.77 -16.75
C LEU A 93 -4.52 -1.26 -16.11
N ASP A 94 -4.40 -2.57 -15.89
CA ASP A 94 -3.16 -3.17 -15.41
C ASP A 94 -2.03 -3.05 -16.44
N ALA A 95 -2.36 -3.13 -17.74
CA ALA A 95 -1.42 -2.93 -18.85
C ALA A 95 -0.94 -1.48 -19.01
N VAL A 96 -1.58 -0.50 -18.36
CA VAL A 96 -1.07 0.87 -18.29
C VAL A 96 0.07 0.92 -17.27
N THR A 97 1.28 0.68 -17.75
CA THR A 97 2.53 0.68 -16.98
C THR A 97 3.23 2.05 -16.99
N ALA A 98 4.28 2.22 -16.17
CA ALA A 98 5.01 3.48 -16.07
C ALA A 98 5.59 3.99 -17.40
N ASP A 99 5.96 3.10 -18.33
CA ASP A 99 6.43 3.45 -19.68
C ASP A 99 5.30 3.81 -20.66
N VAL A 100 4.06 3.42 -20.34
CA VAL A 100 2.87 3.69 -21.16
C VAL A 100 2.23 5.03 -20.77
N ILE A 101 2.19 5.34 -19.48
CA ILE A 101 1.52 6.52 -18.90
C ILE A 101 1.87 7.85 -19.60
N PRO A 102 3.15 8.16 -19.91
CA PRO A 102 3.49 9.43 -20.57
C PRO A 102 2.83 9.63 -21.94
N ASN A 103 2.45 8.54 -22.60
CA ASN A 103 1.81 8.58 -23.93
C ASN A 103 0.29 8.43 -23.84
N THR A 104 -0.28 8.12 -22.67
CA THR A 104 -1.71 7.96 -22.48
C THR A 104 -2.38 9.34 -22.40
N PRO A 105 -3.45 9.59 -23.19
CA PRO A 105 -4.16 10.86 -23.16
C PRO A 105 -4.71 11.19 -21.77
N LYS A 106 -4.45 12.42 -21.33
CA LYS A 106 -4.86 12.89 -20.02
C LYS A 106 -6.37 12.74 -19.78
N THR A 107 -7.17 13.09 -20.79
CA THR A 107 -8.63 12.99 -20.79
C THR A 107 -9.13 11.58 -20.54
N PHE A 108 -8.46 10.56 -21.12
CA PHE A 108 -8.79 9.16 -20.90
C PHE A 108 -8.61 8.79 -19.42
N CYS A 109 -7.45 9.08 -18.84
CA CYS A 109 -7.17 8.79 -17.43
C CYS A 109 -8.12 9.54 -16.49
N LEU A 110 -8.38 10.83 -16.74
CA LEU A 110 -9.29 11.64 -15.93
C LEU A 110 -10.71 11.06 -15.94
N ASN A 111 -11.24 10.74 -17.12
CA ASN A 111 -12.60 10.18 -17.26
C ASN A 111 -12.75 8.88 -16.47
N ILE A 112 -11.73 8.02 -16.46
CA ILE A 112 -11.76 6.76 -15.70
C ILE A 112 -11.71 7.03 -14.20
N ILE A 113 -10.81 7.89 -13.74
CA ILE A 113 -10.71 8.23 -12.32
C ILE A 113 -12.03 8.87 -11.87
N GLU A 114 -12.54 9.89 -12.54
CA GLU A 114 -13.81 10.54 -12.19
C GLU A 114 -15.00 9.58 -12.17
N LYS A 115 -15.05 8.65 -13.13
CA LYS A 115 -16.17 7.73 -13.27
C LYS A 115 -16.17 6.59 -12.26
N TYR A 116 -15.02 6.07 -11.83
CA TYR A 116 -14.97 4.87 -10.98
C TYR A 116 -14.27 5.06 -9.62
N PHE A 117 -13.41 6.07 -9.47
CA PHE A 117 -12.71 6.29 -8.21
C PHE A 117 -13.72 6.60 -7.09
N LEU A 118 -13.55 5.96 -5.94
CA LEU A 118 -14.42 6.06 -4.76
C LEU A 118 -15.85 5.50 -4.93
N LYS A 119 -16.15 4.78 -6.02
CA LYS A 119 -17.43 4.06 -6.21
C LYS A 119 -17.40 2.61 -5.71
N PHE A 120 -16.84 2.38 -4.53
CA PHE A 120 -16.58 1.04 -3.99
C PHE A 120 -17.86 0.24 -3.72
N ASP A 121 -18.92 0.88 -3.28
CA ASP A 121 -20.22 0.24 -3.01
C ASP A 121 -20.87 -0.32 -4.28
N GLN A 122 -20.43 0.14 -5.47
CA GLN A 122 -20.97 -0.24 -6.77
C GLN A 122 -20.06 -1.22 -7.51
N LEU A 123 -18.82 -1.44 -7.03
CA LEU A 123 -17.74 -2.09 -7.78
C LEU A 123 -16.99 -3.12 -6.91
N THR A 124 -17.64 -4.25 -6.63
CA THR A 124 -17.11 -5.26 -5.70
C THR A 124 -15.73 -5.81 -6.08
N GLU A 125 -15.45 -6.01 -7.37
CA GLU A 125 -14.14 -6.53 -7.84
C GLU A 125 -13.27 -5.48 -8.52
N PHE A 126 -13.88 -4.50 -9.19
CA PHE A 126 -13.17 -3.52 -10.02
C PHE A 126 -12.45 -2.42 -9.23
N HIS A 127 -12.89 -2.16 -7.99
CA HIS A 127 -12.39 -1.03 -7.20
C HIS A 127 -10.88 -1.07 -6.95
N LYS A 128 -10.31 -2.26 -6.74
CA LYS A 128 -8.86 -2.41 -6.47
C LYS A 128 -8.05 -1.97 -7.67
N THR A 129 -8.44 -2.43 -8.87
CA THR A 129 -7.77 -2.05 -10.12
C THR A 129 -7.84 -0.55 -10.34
N ILE A 130 -8.97 0.09 -10.08
CA ILE A 130 -9.10 1.55 -10.19
C ILE A 130 -8.22 2.30 -9.18
N VAL A 131 -8.11 1.80 -7.94
CA VAL A 131 -7.18 2.36 -6.94
C VAL A 131 -5.75 2.26 -7.43
N PHE A 132 -5.32 1.08 -7.89
CA PHE A 132 -3.97 0.87 -8.41
C PHE A 132 -3.69 1.76 -9.62
N PHE A 133 -4.61 1.83 -10.58
CA PHE A 133 -4.53 2.70 -11.73
C PHE A 133 -4.38 4.18 -11.31
N THR A 134 -5.25 4.66 -10.42
CA THR A 134 -5.19 6.04 -9.90
C THR A 134 -3.84 6.34 -9.27
N VAL A 135 -3.32 5.43 -8.44
CA VAL A 135 -1.98 5.56 -7.83
C VAL A 135 -0.87 5.61 -8.88
N LYS A 136 -0.89 4.72 -9.88
CA LYS A 136 0.08 4.74 -10.99
C LYS A 136 0.08 6.08 -11.71
N ILE A 137 -1.10 6.60 -12.05
CA ILE A 137 -1.25 7.90 -12.70
C ILE A 137 -0.67 9.02 -11.82
N LEU A 138 -0.96 9.04 -10.52
CA LEU A 138 -0.38 10.04 -9.61
C LEU A 138 1.14 9.96 -9.54
N ILE A 139 1.74 8.77 -9.61
CA ILE A 139 3.20 8.61 -9.42
C ILE A 139 3.98 8.85 -10.72
N TYR A 140 3.48 8.36 -11.86
CA TYR A 140 4.25 8.29 -13.10
C TYR A 140 3.80 9.28 -14.19
N SER A 141 2.78 10.10 -13.95
CA SER A 141 2.39 11.14 -14.92
C SER A 141 3.50 12.16 -15.11
N THR A 142 3.75 12.52 -16.37
CA THR A 142 4.71 13.53 -16.78
C THR A 142 4.10 14.39 -17.88
N PRO A 143 4.35 15.71 -17.92
CA PRO A 143 5.23 16.49 -17.03
C PRO A 143 4.67 16.67 -15.61
N GLU A 144 5.48 17.23 -14.71
CA GLU A 144 5.11 17.48 -13.30
C GLU A 144 3.81 18.30 -13.14
N THR A 145 3.49 19.16 -14.11
CA THR A 145 2.24 19.92 -14.13
C THR A 145 1.02 19.00 -14.18
N ASP A 146 1.06 17.94 -15.00
CA ASP A 146 -0.03 16.96 -15.07
C ASP A 146 -0.16 16.17 -13.77
N GLN A 147 0.99 15.82 -13.17
CA GLN A 147 1.02 15.15 -11.87
C GLN A 147 0.31 15.98 -10.78
N GLN A 148 0.55 17.29 -10.74
CA GLN A 148 -0.08 18.20 -9.79
C GLN A 148 -1.59 18.33 -10.04
N GLU A 149 -2.03 18.37 -11.29
CA GLU A 149 -3.45 18.41 -11.62
C GLU A 149 -4.19 17.14 -11.22
N TYR A 150 -3.61 15.96 -11.50
CA TYR A 150 -4.18 14.69 -11.03
C TYR A 150 -4.27 14.64 -9.51
N LEU A 151 -3.22 15.09 -8.81
CA LEU A 151 -3.21 15.12 -7.35
C LEU A 151 -4.34 16.03 -6.82
N LYS A 152 -4.48 17.23 -7.37
CA LYS A 152 -5.54 18.17 -7.00
C LYS A 152 -6.92 17.55 -7.20
N MET A 153 -7.20 16.99 -8.38
CA MET A 153 -8.47 16.36 -8.69
C MET A 153 -8.79 15.20 -7.74
N VAL A 154 -7.84 14.29 -7.51
CA VAL A 154 -8.03 13.14 -6.62
C VAL A 154 -8.34 13.59 -5.19
N PHE A 155 -7.65 14.61 -4.68
CA PHE A 155 -7.92 15.15 -3.36
C PHE A 155 -9.26 15.90 -3.26
N GLU A 156 -9.69 16.58 -4.32
CA GLU A 156 -11.05 17.15 -4.40
C GLU A 156 -12.13 16.06 -4.40
N MET A 157 -11.90 14.94 -5.08
CA MET A 157 -12.79 13.77 -5.04
C MET A 157 -12.84 13.14 -3.64
N LEU A 158 -11.70 12.94 -2.99
CA LEU A 158 -11.62 12.43 -1.62
C LEU A 158 -12.38 13.34 -0.64
N ASN A 159 -12.20 14.65 -0.75
CA ASN A 159 -12.91 15.62 0.10
C ASN A 159 -14.43 15.49 -0.05
N ARG A 160 -14.94 15.49 -1.29
CA ARG A 160 -16.37 15.30 -1.57
C ARG A 160 -16.88 13.97 -1.03
N TYR A 161 -16.09 12.90 -1.17
CA TYR A 161 -16.46 11.56 -0.69
C TYR A 161 -16.53 11.47 0.84
N ILE A 162 -15.53 12.02 1.54
CA ILE A 162 -15.47 12.07 3.02
C ILE A 162 -16.69 12.82 3.59
N ILE A 163 -17.04 13.96 2.99
CA ILE A 163 -18.18 14.79 3.40
C ILE A 163 -19.50 14.05 3.15
N SER A 164 -19.69 13.47 1.95
CA SER A 164 -20.95 12.84 1.55
C SER A 164 -21.20 11.46 2.18
N SER A 165 -20.14 10.67 2.41
CA SER A 165 -20.26 9.26 2.82
C SER A 165 -20.19 9.05 4.33
N ASN A 166 -20.01 10.12 5.12
CA ASN A 166 -19.73 10.10 6.55
C ASN A 166 -18.46 9.30 6.88
N TRP A 167 -17.32 9.98 6.93
CA TRP A 167 -15.98 9.46 7.30
C TRP A 167 -15.94 8.49 8.49
N LYS A 168 -16.90 8.56 9.42
CA LYS A 168 -16.92 7.68 10.59
C LYS A 168 -17.32 6.24 10.25
N LYS A 169 -17.91 5.98 9.08
CA LYS A 169 -18.26 4.62 8.64
C LYS A 169 -16.99 3.79 8.35
N ALA A 170 -17.00 2.53 8.79
CA ALA A 170 -15.83 1.66 8.72
C ALA A 170 -15.44 1.35 7.26
N GLU A 171 -16.41 1.23 6.37
CA GLU A 171 -16.25 0.93 4.94
C GLU A 171 -15.51 2.07 4.24
N VAL A 172 -15.95 3.31 4.47
CA VAL A 172 -15.33 4.54 3.93
C VAL A 172 -13.86 4.64 4.36
N LYS A 173 -13.57 4.35 5.64
CA LYS A 173 -12.19 4.32 6.14
C LYS A 173 -11.35 3.28 5.42
N LYS A 174 -11.82 2.02 5.35
CA LYS A 174 -11.08 0.93 4.67
C LYS A 174 -10.71 1.27 3.23
N VAL A 175 -11.62 1.90 2.51
CA VAL A 175 -11.39 2.37 1.12
C VAL A 175 -10.24 3.37 1.06
N ILE A 176 -10.27 4.38 1.91
CA ILE A 176 -9.27 5.44 1.93
C ILE A 176 -7.93 4.90 2.46
N SER A 177 -7.95 4.07 3.50
CA SER A 177 -6.75 3.37 3.99
C SER A 177 -6.10 2.55 2.88
N CYS A 178 -6.90 1.82 2.10
CA CYS A 178 -6.42 1.01 0.98
C CYS A 178 -5.76 1.89 -0.10
N PHE A 179 -6.35 3.05 -0.42
CA PHE A 179 -5.75 4.01 -1.35
C PHE A 179 -4.39 4.52 -0.85
N VAL A 180 -4.31 4.98 0.40
CA VAL A 180 -3.05 5.48 0.99
C VAL A 180 -1.99 4.39 1.07
N GLN A 181 -2.35 3.18 1.52
CA GLN A 181 -1.44 2.05 1.59
C GLN A 181 -0.88 1.67 0.21
N ASN A 182 -1.72 1.65 -0.83
CA ASN A 182 -1.27 1.38 -2.19
C ASN A 182 -0.34 2.47 -2.71
N PHE A 183 -0.60 3.74 -2.40
CA PHE A 183 0.32 4.83 -2.73
C PHE A 183 1.69 4.66 -2.06
N CYS A 184 1.72 4.39 -0.76
CA CYS A 184 2.95 4.14 0.01
C CYS A 184 3.70 2.88 -0.46
N HIS A 185 2.98 1.87 -0.95
CA HIS A 185 3.56 0.61 -1.41
C HIS A 185 4.55 0.79 -2.57
N TYR A 186 4.27 1.71 -3.49
CA TYR A 186 5.17 2.00 -4.62
C TYR A 186 6.55 2.48 -4.16
N PHE A 187 6.62 3.26 -3.09
CA PHE A 187 7.88 3.72 -2.51
C PHE A 187 8.53 2.63 -1.67
N SER A 188 7.74 1.93 -0.84
CA SER A 188 8.23 0.86 0.04
C SER A 188 8.87 -0.31 -0.71
N LYS A 189 8.43 -0.57 -1.95
CA LYS A 189 9.01 -1.59 -2.84
C LYS A 189 10.05 -1.06 -3.82
N LYS A 190 10.54 0.17 -3.63
CA LYS A 190 11.49 0.86 -4.54
C LYS A 190 11.00 0.89 -6.01
N LEU A 191 9.67 0.85 -6.24
CA LEU A 191 9.07 1.00 -7.57
C LEU A 191 9.05 2.47 -8.02
N SER A 192 9.20 3.40 -7.08
CA SER A 192 9.39 4.83 -7.33
C SER A 192 10.36 5.42 -6.31
N SER A 193 11.19 6.35 -6.79
CA SER A 193 12.13 7.15 -5.98
C SER A 193 11.78 8.64 -5.96
N ASN A 194 10.60 9.02 -6.48
CA ASN A 194 10.18 10.42 -6.57
C ASN A 194 9.72 10.95 -5.20
N ASN A 195 10.65 11.43 -4.37
CA ASN A 195 10.34 12.00 -3.06
C ASN A 195 9.36 13.19 -3.16
N CYS A 196 9.45 13.99 -4.22
CA CYS A 196 8.65 15.21 -4.38
C CYS A 196 7.14 14.93 -4.45
N ILE A 197 6.72 13.87 -5.16
CA ILE A 197 5.29 13.53 -5.22
C ILE A 197 4.77 12.99 -3.87
N LEU A 198 5.59 12.25 -3.11
CA LEU A 198 5.23 11.78 -1.78
C LEU A 198 5.06 12.95 -0.80
N GLU A 199 5.97 13.92 -0.83
CA GLU A 199 5.87 15.15 -0.02
C GLU A 199 4.62 15.96 -0.37
N LYS A 200 4.32 16.13 -1.66
CA LYS A 200 3.11 16.82 -2.11
C LYS A 200 1.84 16.08 -1.69
N PHE A 201 1.82 14.76 -1.85
CA PHE A 201 0.69 13.93 -1.41
C PHE A 201 0.45 14.07 0.09
N LEU A 202 1.51 13.98 0.90
CA LEU A 202 1.43 14.19 2.36
C LEU A 202 0.95 15.61 2.70
N GLY A 203 1.41 16.62 1.98
CA GLY A 203 0.95 18.00 2.13
C GLY A 203 -0.54 18.17 1.84
N CYS A 204 -1.05 17.53 0.78
CA CYS A 204 -2.50 17.50 0.48
C CYS A 204 -3.28 16.71 1.54
N TRP A 205 -2.74 15.59 2.02
CA TRP A 205 -3.35 14.77 3.05
C TRP A 205 -3.55 15.51 4.37
N ASN A 206 -2.51 16.19 4.85
CA ASN A 206 -2.56 16.95 6.11
C ASN A 206 -3.51 18.15 6.04
N LYS A 207 -3.84 18.63 4.84
CA LYS A 207 -4.88 19.66 4.63
C LYS A 207 -6.30 19.06 4.60
N LEU A 208 -6.42 17.80 4.21
CA LEU A 208 -7.70 17.10 4.09
C LEU A 208 -8.20 16.59 5.45
N LEU A 209 -7.33 15.90 6.20
CA LEU A 209 -7.65 15.31 7.50
C LEU A 209 -6.56 15.65 8.50
N GLN A 210 -6.97 15.97 9.72
CA GLN A 210 -6.05 16.13 10.85
C GLN A 210 -5.48 14.76 11.24
N PRO A 211 -4.23 14.67 11.76
CA PRO A 211 -3.60 13.39 12.07
C PRO A 211 -4.43 12.48 12.98
N HIS A 212 -5.12 13.04 13.98
CA HIS A 212 -5.97 12.26 14.89
C HIS A 212 -7.25 11.69 14.23
N GLN A 213 -7.66 12.20 13.07
CA GLN A 213 -8.85 11.72 12.36
C GLN A 213 -8.55 10.49 11.49
N ALA A 214 -7.29 10.31 11.09
CA ALA A 214 -6.79 9.27 10.20
C ALA A 214 -5.33 8.91 10.54
N PHE A 215 -5.13 8.45 11.78
CA PHE A 215 -3.80 8.34 12.38
C PHE A 215 -2.97 7.23 11.75
N GLU A 216 -3.57 6.10 11.36
CA GLU A 216 -2.86 5.01 10.70
C GLU A 216 -2.29 5.42 9.34
N GLU A 217 -3.09 6.13 8.53
CA GLU A 217 -2.67 6.68 7.24
C GLU A 217 -1.59 7.76 7.41
N TYR A 218 -1.76 8.64 8.41
CA TYR A 218 -0.76 9.64 8.75
C TYR A 218 0.59 8.99 9.10
N LEU A 219 0.59 7.97 9.96
CA LEU A 219 1.81 7.22 10.29
C LEU A 219 2.40 6.53 9.05
N CYS A 220 1.57 5.88 8.23
CA CYS A 220 2.02 5.17 7.03
C CYS A 220 2.73 6.12 6.05
N LEU A 221 2.16 7.30 5.79
CA LEU A 221 2.78 8.30 4.90
C LEU A 221 4.10 8.84 5.47
N ASN A 222 4.13 9.21 6.75
CA ASN A 222 5.34 9.76 7.36
C ASN A 222 6.45 8.72 7.45
N PHE A 223 6.15 7.47 7.85
CA PHE A 223 7.15 6.41 7.83
C PHE A 223 7.63 6.15 6.41
N THR A 224 6.74 6.04 5.42
CA THR A 224 7.17 5.87 4.02
C THR A 224 8.16 6.97 3.60
N LEU A 225 7.90 8.23 3.96
CA LEU A 225 8.81 9.34 3.68
C LEU A 225 10.14 9.26 4.45
N ILE A 226 10.12 8.83 5.72
CA ILE A 226 11.32 8.66 6.55
C ILE A 226 12.22 7.55 5.98
N PHE A 227 11.66 6.45 5.50
CA PHE A 227 12.42 5.31 5.00
C PHE A 227 12.84 5.44 3.52
N LEU A 228 12.36 6.46 2.80
CA LEU A 228 12.58 6.61 1.38
C LEU A 228 13.98 7.15 1.05
N ASN A 229 14.81 6.32 0.41
CA ASN A 229 16.14 6.69 -0.11
C ASN A 229 17.14 7.21 0.95
N LEU A 230 16.93 6.90 2.23
CA LEU A 230 17.82 7.31 3.33
C LEU A 230 18.66 6.15 3.85
N ASN A 231 19.84 6.48 4.38
CA ASN A 231 20.65 5.51 5.13
C ASN A 231 20.15 5.36 6.58
N THR A 232 20.60 4.32 7.27
CA THR A 232 20.12 3.98 8.62
C THR A 232 20.33 5.09 9.66
N ALA A 233 21.39 5.90 9.54
CA ALA A 233 21.65 7.00 10.47
C ALA A 233 20.66 8.16 10.26
N GLU A 234 20.40 8.54 9.01
CA GLU A 234 19.41 9.58 8.66
C GLU A 234 17.99 9.16 9.04
N ILE A 235 17.66 7.88 8.81
CA ILE A 235 16.38 7.29 9.25
C ILE A 235 16.23 7.45 10.75
N ALA A 236 17.26 7.09 11.53
CA ALA A 236 17.21 7.18 12.99
C ALA A 236 16.95 8.60 13.49
N VAL A 237 17.62 9.61 12.91
CA VAL A 237 17.43 11.02 13.27
C VAL A 237 15.99 11.46 12.99
N ARG A 238 15.49 11.23 11.77
CA ARG A 238 14.12 11.63 11.40
C ARG A 238 13.06 10.87 12.18
N LEU A 239 13.30 9.58 12.46
CA LEU A 239 12.41 8.77 13.27
C LEU A 239 12.36 9.26 14.72
N ALA A 240 13.50 9.64 15.30
CA ALA A 240 13.56 10.19 16.64
C ALA A 240 12.80 11.53 16.75
N GLU A 241 13.01 12.44 15.79
CA GLU A 241 12.25 13.69 15.70
C GLU A 241 10.75 13.44 15.57
N PHE A 242 10.35 12.55 14.65
CA PHE A 242 8.96 12.20 14.42
C PHE A 242 8.31 11.55 15.66
N CYS A 243 9.03 10.62 16.31
CA CYS A 243 8.60 9.98 17.55
C CYS A 243 8.36 11.01 18.66
N ASN A 244 9.31 11.92 18.88
CA ASN A 244 9.19 12.97 19.89
C ASN A 244 8.01 13.91 19.61
N ASN A 245 7.81 14.28 18.35
CA ASN A 245 6.69 15.14 17.95
C ASN A 245 5.34 14.44 18.15
N VAL A 246 5.20 13.20 17.67
CA VAL A 246 3.92 12.48 17.73
C VAL A 246 3.58 12.05 19.16
N LEU A 247 4.50 11.38 19.85
CA LEU A 247 4.25 10.91 21.22
C LEU A 247 4.25 12.08 22.22
N GLY A 248 4.95 13.17 21.93
CA GLY A 248 4.87 14.41 22.72
C GLY A 248 3.50 15.08 22.64
N VAL A 249 2.86 15.09 21.47
CA VAL A 249 1.55 15.72 21.25
C VAL A 249 0.39 14.82 21.70
N TYR A 250 0.42 13.54 21.33
CA TYR A 250 -0.70 12.61 21.56
C TYR A 250 -0.52 11.72 22.81
N GLY A 251 0.66 11.75 23.41
CA GLY A 251 0.97 10.99 24.62
C GLY A 251 1.11 9.49 24.39
N ILE A 252 1.13 8.76 25.51
CA ILE A 252 1.40 7.31 25.53
C ILE A 252 0.28 6.51 24.83
N ALA A 253 -0.95 7.04 24.76
CA ALA A 253 -2.11 6.34 24.22
C ALA A 253 -1.95 5.88 22.76
N VAL A 254 -1.09 6.55 21.98
CA VAL A 254 -0.84 6.20 20.58
C VAL A 254 0.43 5.37 20.36
N THR A 255 1.18 5.08 21.42
CA THR A 255 2.49 4.39 21.34
C THR A 255 2.38 3.02 20.69
N ASP A 256 1.37 2.23 21.05
CA ASP A 256 1.18 0.88 20.51
C ASP A 256 0.94 0.91 19.00
N MET A 257 0.09 1.83 18.54
CA MET A 257 -0.23 1.99 17.11
C MET A 257 0.96 2.54 16.33
N PHE A 258 1.68 3.52 16.90
CA PHE A 258 2.92 4.05 16.34
C PHE A 258 3.94 2.92 16.13
N CYS A 259 4.20 2.14 17.18
CA CYS A 259 5.20 1.08 17.14
C CYS A 259 4.80 -0.08 16.21
N ALA A 260 3.51 -0.46 16.20
CA ALA A 260 3.02 -1.49 15.28
C ALA A 260 3.19 -1.07 13.82
N SER A 261 2.86 0.18 13.48
CA SER A 261 3.04 0.73 12.13
C SER A 261 4.53 0.85 11.75
N LEU A 262 5.37 1.29 12.68
CA LEU A 262 6.82 1.37 12.48
C LEU A 262 7.44 0.00 12.18
N LYS A 263 7.10 -1.03 12.96
CA LYS A 263 7.60 -2.41 12.75
C LYS A 263 7.36 -2.88 11.32
N ASN A 264 6.16 -2.65 10.78
CA ASN A 264 5.83 -3.04 9.41
C ASN A 264 6.73 -2.33 8.37
N HIS A 265 7.03 -1.05 8.56
CA HIS A 265 7.91 -0.30 7.66
C HIS A 265 9.38 -0.73 7.79
N VAL A 266 9.87 -0.94 9.02
CA VAL A 266 11.21 -1.45 9.27
C VAL A 266 11.40 -2.82 8.63
N LEU A 267 10.46 -3.75 8.81
CA LEU A 267 10.53 -5.08 8.19
C LEU A 267 10.55 -5.01 6.67
N ASN A 268 9.76 -4.12 6.07
CA ASN A 268 9.76 -3.92 4.63
C ASN A 268 11.11 -3.36 4.16
N PHE A 269 11.60 -2.29 4.78
CA PHE A 269 12.86 -1.62 4.45
C PHE A 269 14.06 -2.58 4.54
N LEU A 270 14.14 -3.36 5.62
CA LEU A 270 15.21 -4.33 5.85
C LEU A 270 15.13 -5.56 4.93
N SER A 271 14.00 -5.76 4.23
CA SER A 271 13.80 -6.92 3.35
C SER A 271 14.03 -6.62 1.86
N VAL A 272 14.33 -5.38 1.45
CA VAL A 272 14.21 -4.98 0.03
C VAL A 272 15.28 -5.55 -0.90
N ASP A 273 16.38 -6.14 -0.42
CA ASP A 273 17.48 -6.56 -1.31
C ASP A 273 17.73 -8.08 -1.37
N ASN A 274 16.68 -8.91 -1.51
CA ASN A 274 16.78 -10.37 -1.75
C ASN A 274 17.75 -11.12 -0.81
N GLN A 275 18.01 -10.58 0.38
CA GLN A 275 18.81 -11.26 1.38
C GLN A 275 17.86 -12.00 2.30
N ASP A 276 17.74 -13.31 2.08
CA ASP A 276 17.21 -14.24 3.09
C ASP A 276 18.18 -14.41 4.28
N ASP A 277 19.27 -13.63 4.32
CA ASP A 277 20.18 -13.58 5.45
C ASP A 277 19.54 -12.86 6.65
N VAL A 278 18.99 -13.67 7.54
CA VAL A 278 18.40 -13.25 8.82
C VAL A 278 19.40 -12.44 9.64
N ASN A 279 20.70 -12.79 9.61
CA ASN A 279 21.70 -12.11 10.40
C ASN A 279 21.92 -10.68 9.91
N LEU A 280 21.91 -10.43 8.59
CA LEU A 280 22.06 -9.07 8.08
C LEU A 280 20.85 -8.19 8.44
N LYS A 281 19.64 -8.73 8.39
CA LYS A 281 18.42 -7.99 8.78
C LYS A 281 18.46 -7.61 10.25
N GLU A 282 18.83 -8.54 11.13
CA GLU A 282 19.03 -8.27 12.55
C GLU A 282 20.16 -7.26 12.77
N ASP A 283 21.27 -7.36 12.04
CA ASP A 283 22.39 -6.42 12.17
C ASP A 283 21.97 -4.98 11.83
N ASN A 284 21.29 -4.80 10.70
CA ASN A 284 20.76 -3.51 10.27
C ASN A 284 19.71 -2.95 11.24
N LEU A 285 18.89 -3.82 11.84
CA LEU A 285 17.95 -3.44 12.89
C LEU A 285 18.69 -2.91 14.13
N PHE A 286 19.74 -3.59 14.59
CA PHE A 286 20.53 -3.11 15.72
C PHE A 286 21.30 -1.83 15.40
N VAL A 287 21.79 -1.66 14.16
CA VAL A 287 22.39 -0.38 13.72
C VAL A 287 21.35 0.73 13.76
N LEU A 288 20.09 0.48 13.38
CA LEU A 288 19.02 1.45 13.51
C LEU A 288 18.75 1.79 14.98
N ILE A 289 18.61 0.78 15.84
CA ILE A 289 18.37 0.95 17.28
C ILE A 289 19.49 1.76 17.95
N ASP A 290 20.75 1.36 17.74
CA ASP A 290 21.91 2.07 18.29
C ASP A 290 21.91 3.54 17.87
N ASN A 291 21.59 3.82 16.60
CA ASN A 291 21.50 5.20 16.12
C ASN A 291 20.33 5.96 16.77
N ILE A 292 19.15 5.35 16.96
CA ILE A 292 18.02 6.01 17.64
C ILE A 292 18.42 6.40 19.06
N ILE A 293 19.02 5.48 19.83
CA ILE A 293 19.47 5.76 21.21
C ILE A 293 20.53 6.86 21.22
N LYS A 294 21.52 6.77 20.31
CA LYS A 294 22.61 7.74 20.21
C LYS A 294 22.12 9.15 19.87
N PHE A 295 21.16 9.27 18.94
CA PHE A 295 20.66 10.56 18.48
C PHE A 295 19.56 11.15 19.39
N SER A 296 18.79 10.30 20.10
CA SER A 296 17.76 10.77 21.01
C SER A 296 17.54 9.77 22.16
N ASN A 297 18.12 10.09 23.32
CA ASN A 297 17.86 9.36 24.57
C ASN A 297 16.56 9.84 25.25
N SER A 298 15.53 10.17 24.48
CA SER A 298 14.24 10.58 25.03
C SER A 298 13.42 9.37 25.45
N ILE A 299 12.54 9.55 26.45
CA ILE A 299 11.64 8.48 26.90
C ILE A 299 10.80 7.92 25.76
N ASN A 300 10.31 8.78 24.87
CA ASN A 300 9.53 8.38 23.70
C ASN A 300 10.34 7.49 22.75
N CYS A 301 11.60 7.84 22.48
CA CYS A 301 12.47 7.05 21.62
C CYS A 301 12.84 5.71 22.26
N LEU A 302 13.06 5.67 23.58
CA LEU A 302 13.33 4.43 24.30
C LEU A 302 12.13 3.47 24.29
N LEU A 303 10.90 3.97 24.39
CA LEU A 303 9.68 3.15 24.22
C LEU A 303 9.61 2.53 22.81
N VAL A 304 9.98 3.29 21.79
CA VAL A 304 10.05 2.79 20.41
C VAL A 304 11.14 1.73 20.27
N VAL A 305 12.33 1.95 20.85
CA VAL A 305 13.43 0.98 20.87
C VAL A 305 12.98 -0.33 21.50
N ILE A 306 12.34 -0.30 22.67
CA ILE A 306 11.81 -1.51 23.33
C ILE A 306 10.87 -2.26 22.38
N SER A 307 10.02 -1.54 21.65
CA SER A 307 9.12 -2.19 20.71
C SER A 307 9.87 -2.85 19.56
N LEU A 308 10.89 -2.21 19.01
CA LEU A 308 11.67 -2.74 17.87
C LEU A 308 12.52 -3.96 18.23
N LEU A 309 12.83 -4.20 19.50
CA LEU A 309 13.68 -5.32 19.91
C LEU A 309 13.09 -6.67 19.45
N PRO A 310 13.93 -7.54 18.85
CA PRO A 310 13.50 -8.87 18.46
C PRO A 310 13.21 -9.71 19.71
N ARG A 311 12.25 -10.62 19.62
CA ARG A 311 11.92 -11.55 20.73
C ARG A 311 12.86 -12.75 20.77
N GLU A 312 13.33 -13.15 19.60
CA GLU A 312 14.33 -14.20 19.41
C GLU A 312 15.50 -13.57 18.67
N ILE A 313 16.72 -13.81 19.15
CA ILE A 313 17.93 -13.31 18.53
C ILE A 313 18.61 -14.50 17.85
N SER A 314 19.18 -14.26 16.67
CA SER A 314 20.06 -15.23 16.04
C SER A 314 21.18 -15.71 16.99
N LYS A 315 21.70 -16.91 16.72
CA LYS A 315 22.79 -17.51 17.52
C LYS A 315 24.14 -16.79 17.36
N SER A 316 24.19 -15.71 16.59
CA SER A 316 25.43 -14.96 16.35
C SER A 316 25.91 -14.28 17.64
N ALA A 317 27.16 -14.51 18.00
CA ALA A 317 27.77 -13.90 19.18
C ALA A 317 27.82 -12.36 19.07
N SER A 318 28.03 -11.82 17.86
CA SER A 318 28.06 -10.36 17.65
C SER A 318 26.69 -9.71 17.85
N LEU A 319 25.63 -10.33 17.33
CA LEU A 319 24.26 -9.83 17.47
C LEU A 319 23.78 -9.93 18.92
N LYS A 320 24.15 -11.02 19.62
CA LYS A 320 23.93 -11.13 21.07
C LYS A 320 24.62 -10.02 21.85
N GLN A 321 25.87 -9.68 21.52
CA GLN A 321 26.57 -8.56 22.18
C GLN A 321 25.87 -7.21 21.95
N LYS A 322 25.39 -6.94 20.73
CA LYS A 322 24.61 -5.73 20.42
C LYS A 322 23.31 -5.69 21.21
N TYR A 323 22.58 -6.81 21.25
CA TYR A 323 21.36 -6.92 22.06
C TYR A 323 21.62 -6.68 23.54
N ASP A 324 22.60 -7.38 24.14
CA ASP A 324 22.94 -7.26 25.56
C ASP A 324 23.33 -5.83 25.93
N LYS A 325 23.98 -5.10 25.02
CA LYS A 325 24.28 -3.68 25.20
C LYS A 325 23.01 -2.83 25.29
N VAL A 326 22.08 -2.99 24.36
CA VAL A 326 20.79 -2.26 24.38
C VAL A 326 19.98 -2.61 25.62
N MET A 327 19.93 -3.89 26.00
CA MET A 327 19.23 -4.33 27.21
C MET A 327 19.78 -3.66 28.47
N LYS A 328 21.11 -3.58 28.61
CA LYS A 328 21.75 -2.88 29.75
C LYS A 328 21.44 -1.39 29.75
N GLU A 329 21.40 -0.74 28.59
CA GLU A 329 21.04 0.68 28.52
C GLU A 329 19.59 0.92 28.98
N LEU A 330 18.67 0.04 28.58
CA LEU A 330 17.26 0.10 29.00
C LEU A 330 17.08 -0.22 30.49
N GLU A 331 17.77 -1.25 31.00
CA GLU A 331 17.73 -1.66 32.41
C GLU A 331 18.21 -0.55 33.34
N ASN A 332 19.25 0.19 32.95
CA ASN A 332 19.81 1.29 33.74
C ASN A 332 18.98 2.59 33.69
N ASN A 333 17.89 2.63 32.92
CA ASN A 333 17.08 3.84 32.78
C ASN A 333 16.17 4.06 33.99
N SER A 334 16.18 5.24 34.61
CA SER A 334 15.38 5.49 35.81
C SER A 334 13.89 5.84 35.55
N ASP A 335 13.47 6.04 34.30
CA ASP A 335 12.08 6.42 33.99
C ASP A 335 11.13 5.22 34.13
N LEU A 336 10.09 5.41 34.95
CA LEU A 336 9.11 4.37 35.28
C LEU A 336 8.40 3.81 34.03
N ARG A 337 8.15 4.62 33.00
CA ARG A 337 7.44 4.18 31.78
C ARG A 337 8.33 3.27 30.94
N VAL A 338 9.62 3.63 30.83
CA VAL A 338 10.62 2.81 30.15
C VAL A 338 10.76 1.48 30.89
N GLN A 339 10.91 1.53 32.22
CA GLN A 339 11.01 0.33 33.06
C GLN A 339 9.78 -0.57 32.99
N LEU A 340 8.58 0.00 32.97
CA LEU A 340 7.34 -0.77 32.82
C LEU A 340 7.27 -1.44 31.44
N ALA A 341 7.51 -0.70 30.37
CA ALA A 341 7.50 -1.25 29.01
C ALA A 341 8.57 -2.33 28.84
N PHE A 342 9.75 -2.14 29.42
CA PHE A 342 10.84 -3.10 29.40
C PHE A 342 10.49 -4.37 30.18
N CYS A 343 9.90 -4.24 31.38
CA CYS A 343 9.40 -5.39 32.15
C CYS A 343 8.35 -6.20 31.37
N ILE A 344 7.42 -5.52 30.69
CA ILE A 344 6.39 -6.18 29.85
C ILE A 344 7.06 -6.97 28.73
N TYR A 345 8.02 -6.35 28.02
CA TYR A 345 8.78 -7.03 26.97
C TYR A 345 9.52 -8.28 27.50
N LEU A 346 10.15 -8.19 28.67
CA LEU A 346 10.81 -9.34 29.30
C LEU A 346 9.82 -10.47 29.67
N LEU A 347 8.67 -10.14 30.25
CA LEU A 347 7.65 -11.12 30.63
C LEU A 347 7.11 -11.88 29.41
N GLU A 348 6.83 -11.18 28.31
CA GLU A 348 6.37 -11.80 27.07
C GLU A 348 7.40 -12.75 26.47
N ASN A 349 8.69 -12.43 26.56
CA ASN A 349 9.77 -13.31 26.09
C ASN A 349 9.91 -14.59 26.93
N VAL A 350 9.72 -14.50 28.25
CA VAL A 350 9.75 -15.67 29.14
C VAL A 350 8.58 -16.62 28.85
N GLU A 351 7.38 -16.10 28.54
CA GLU A 351 6.23 -16.94 28.19
C GLU A 351 6.42 -17.67 26.84
N ILE A 352 7.04 -17.02 25.85
CA ILE A 352 7.34 -17.65 24.55
C ILE A 352 8.37 -18.76 24.71
N GLN A 353 9.42 -18.54 25.50
CA GLN A 353 10.42 -19.58 25.80
C GLN A 353 9.79 -20.79 26.52
N LYS A 354 8.79 -20.58 27.37
CA LYS A 354 8.03 -21.67 28.01
C LYS A 354 7.13 -22.45 27.05
N MET A 355 6.66 -21.84 25.95
CA MET A 355 5.86 -22.52 24.92
C MET A 355 6.69 -23.31 23.91
N ILE A 356 7.98 -22.99 23.75
CA ILE A 356 8.92 -23.68 22.84
C ILE A 356 9.53 -24.95 23.48
N VAL A 357 9.39 -25.12 24.80
CA VAL A 357 9.61 -26.42 25.45
C VAL A 357 8.42 -27.32 25.12
N PRO A 358 8.61 -28.57 24.62
CA PRO A 358 7.50 -29.41 24.16
C PRO A 358 6.59 -29.75 25.33
N SER A 359 5.48 -29.02 25.45
CA SER A 359 4.39 -29.38 26.35
C SER A 359 3.56 -30.45 25.65
N TYR A 360 3.89 -31.70 25.99
CA TYR A 360 2.93 -32.79 25.97
C TYR A 360 1.65 -32.35 26.71
N ASN A 361 0.51 -32.64 26.08
CA ASN A 361 -0.85 -32.63 26.61
C ASN A 361 -1.52 -31.27 26.90
N GLY A 362 -2.43 -30.91 25.98
CA GLY A 362 -3.83 -30.65 26.30
C GLY A 362 -4.16 -29.39 27.08
N LEU A 363 -4.57 -28.33 26.37
CA LEU A 363 -5.84 -27.61 26.57
C LEU A 363 -5.83 -26.31 25.72
N ARG A 364 -6.53 -26.37 24.59
CA ARG A 364 -6.99 -25.19 23.85
C ARG A 364 -8.05 -24.45 24.68
N ASN A 365 -8.01 -23.12 24.63
CA ASN A 365 -8.97 -22.12 25.13
C ASN A 365 -8.62 -21.42 26.45
N THR A 366 -7.76 -20.38 26.42
CA THR A 366 -7.77 -19.32 27.47
C THR A 366 -7.27 -17.92 27.05
N ARG A 367 -6.94 -17.65 25.77
CA ARG A 367 -6.38 -16.34 25.38
C ARG A 367 -7.33 -15.14 25.55
N GLU A 368 -8.66 -15.31 25.41
CA GLU A 368 -9.61 -14.20 25.58
C GLU A 368 -10.13 -14.01 27.02
N SER A 369 -10.06 -15.06 27.84
CA SER A 369 -10.53 -15.04 29.24
C SER A 369 -9.57 -14.26 30.15
N LYS A 370 -8.25 -14.42 29.99
CA LYS A 370 -7.26 -13.75 30.85
C LYS A 370 -7.14 -12.25 30.59
N ARG A 371 -7.33 -11.80 29.35
CA ARG A 371 -7.27 -10.36 28.99
C ARG A 371 -8.45 -9.56 29.56
N ARG A 372 -9.63 -10.17 29.72
CA ARG A 372 -10.78 -9.53 30.41
C ARG A 372 -10.58 -9.46 31.93
N ASN A 373 -9.97 -10.47 32.55
CA ASN A 373 -9.81 -10.49 34.01
C ASN A 373 -8.77 -9.48 34.53
N MET A 374 -7.73 -9.13 33.74
CA MET A 374 -6.78 -8.08 34.14
C MET A 374 -7.38 -6.66 34.05
N LEU A 375 -8.24 -6.39 33.07
CA LEU A 375 -8.87 -5.07 32.93
C LEU A 375 -9.95 -4.82 33.99
N TRP A 376 -10.60 -5.87 34.51
CA TRP A 376 -11.53 -5.75 35.64
C TRP A 376 -10.81 -5.50 36.98
N ALA A 377 -9.62 -6.07 37.19
CA ALA A 377 -8.84 -5.83 38.40
C ALA A 377 -8.30 -4.39 38.54
N MET A 378 -8.18 -3.64 37.43
CA MET A 378 -7.75 -2.24 37.44
C MET A 378 -8.90 -1.24 37.67
N GLY A 379 -10.16 -1.65 37.52
CA GLY A 379 -11.32 -0.81 37.82
C GLY A 379 -11.64 -0.67 39.32
N ASP A 380 -11.34 -1.72 40.10
CA ASP A 380 -11.73 -1.80 41.52
C ASP A 380 -10.77 -1.11 42.50
N TYR A 381 -9.61 -0.63 42.04
CA TYR A 381 -8.66 0.08 42.92
C TYR A 381 -8.95 1.58 43.10
N SER A 382 -9.91 2.17 42.36
CA SER A 382 -10.27 3.59 42.53
C SER A 382 -11.32 3.88 43.61
N SER A 383 -11.94 2.85 44.21
CA SER A 383 -13.03 3.01 45.18
C SER A 383 -12.63 2.91 46.66
N LYS A 384 -11.36 2.62 46.98
CA LYS A 384 -10.92 2.38 48.38
C LYS A 384 -10.04 3.46 49.04
N TYR A 385 -9.76 4.57 48.35
CA TYR A 385 -9.06 5.72 48.94
C TYR A 385 -9.83 7.03 48.73
N LYS A 386 -10.99 7.13 49.39
CA LYS A 386 -11.57 8.40 49.84
C LYS A 386 -11.94 8.24 51.32
N ARG A 387 -11.17 8.90 52.18
CA ARG A 387 -11.61 9.36 53.50
C ARG A 387 -11.35 10.85 53.56
#